data_AF-K7EJ70-F1
#
_entry.id   AF-K7EJ70-F1
#
_cell.length_a   1.000
_cell.length_b   1.000
_cell.length_c   1.000
_cell.angle_alpha   90.00
_cell.angle_beta   90.00
_cell.angle_gamma   90.00
#
_symmetry.space_group_name_H-M   'P 1'
#
loop_
_entity.id
_entity.type
_entity.pdbx_description
1 polymer ?
#
loop_
_entity_poly.entity_id
_entity_poly.type
_entity_poly.pdbx_seq_one_letter_code
_entity_poly.pdbx_strand_id
1 'polypeptide(L)'
;MLLPLLLLLPMCWAVEVKRPRGVSLTNHHFYDESKPFTCLDGSATIPFDQVNDDYCDCKDGSDEPGTAACPNGSFHCTNTGYKPLYIPSNRVNDGVCDCCDGTDEYNSGVICENTCKEKGRKERESLQQMAEVTREGFRLKKIL
;
A
#
# COMPACT_ATOMS: atom_id res chain seq x y z
N MET A 1 -53.62 10.65 5.33
CA MET A 1 -52.29 10.85 5.95
C MET A 1 -51.35 9.83 5.35
N LEU A 2 -50.60 10.17 4.31
CA LEU A 2 -49.60 9.28 3.72
C LEU A 2 -48.33 9.35 4.58
N LEU A 3 -48.01 8.26 5.26
CA LEU A 3 -46.74 8.09 5.98
C LEU A 3 -45.65 7.83 4.92
N PRO A 4 -44.59 8.65 4.82
CA PRO A 4 -43.50 8.36 3.91
C PRO A 4 -42.71 7.17 4.48
N LEU A 5 -42.67 6.07 3.72
CA LEU A 5 -41.83 4.92 4.02
C LEU A 5 -40.36 5.36 3.83
N LEU A 6 -39.69 5.71 4.93
CA LEU A 6 -38.25 6.00 4.93
C LEU A 6 -37.52 4.70 4.56
N LEU A 7 -37.03 4.61 3.32
CA LEU A 7 -36.12 3.56 2.90
C LEU A 7 -34.79 3.74 3.65
N LEU A 8 -34.60 2.98 4.72
CA LEU A 8 -33.31 2.85 5.41
C LEU A 8 -32.34 2.13 4.48
N LEU A 9 -31.58 2.91 3.68
CA LEU A 9 -30.43 2.39 2.95
C LEU A 9 -29.39 1.88 3.96
N PRO A 10 -28.85 0.66 3.80
CA PRO A 10 -27.80 0.17 4.67
C PRO A 10 -26.56 1.06 4.47
N MET A 11 -26.12 1.72 5.54
CA MET A 11 -24.83 2.38 5.56
C MET A 11 -23.75 1.31 5.41
N CYS A 12 -23.18 1.18 4.23
CA CYS A 12 -21.90 0.49 4.07
C CYS A 12 -20.85 1.33 4.79
N TRP A 13 -20.55 1.00 6.05
CA TRP A 13 -19.39 1.55 6.72
C TRP A 13 -18.14 0.88 6.17
N ALA A 14 -17.19 1.69 5.68
CA ALA A 14 -15.86 1.21 5.39
C ALA A 14 -15.19 0.82 6.72
N VAL A 15 -14.65 -0.40 6.81
CA VAL A 15 -13.83 -0.83 7.94
C VAL A 15 -12.39 -0.53 7.62
N GLU A 16 -11.79 0.39 8.37
CA GLU A 16 -10.36 0.70 8.29
C GLU A 16 -9.59 -0.19 9.28
N VAL A 17 -8.64 -0.98 8.79
CA VAL A 17 -7.75 -1.79 9.63
C VAL A 17 -6.56 -0.93 10.02
N LYS A 18 -6.46 -0.59 11.32
CA LYS A 18 -5.31 0.13 11.86
C LYS A 18 -4.04 -0.73 11.72
N ARG A 19 -2.97 -0.10 11.28
CA ARG A 19 -1.62 -0.70 11.13
C ARG A 19 -0.59 0.43 11.06
N PRO A 20 0.68 0.17 11.43
CA PRO A 20 1.74 1.15 11.24
C PRO A 20 1.91 1.52 9.76
N ARG A 21 2.45 2.73 9.51
CA ARG A 21 2.78 3.19 8.16
C ARG A 21 3.73 2.20 7.49
N GLY A 22 3.54 1.99 6.18
CA GLY A 22 4.41 1.11 5.38
C GLY A 22 4.24 -0.39 5.64
N VAL A 23 3.38 -0.81 6.57
CA VAL A 23 2.97 -2.21 6.75
C VAL A 23 1.83 -2.53 5.79
N SER A 24 1.83 -3.69 5.11
CA SER A 24 0.72 -4.13 4.24
C SER A 24 -0.47 -4.69 5.03
N LEU A 25 -1.67 -4.75 4.42
CA LEU A 25 -2.84 -5.36 5.07
C LEU A 25 -2.61 -6.84 5.38
N THR A 26 -1.84 -7.54 4.56
CA THR A 26 -1.49 -8.94 4.81
C THR A 26 -0.60 -9.10 6.04
N ASN A 27 0.27 -8.12 6.31
CA ASN A 27 1.24 -8.17 7.41
C ASN A 27 0.76 -7.48 8.71
N HIS A 28 -0.41 -6.84 8.73
CA HIS A 28 -0.88 -6.07 9.88
C HIS A 28 -0.86 -6.86 11.21
N HIS A 29 -1.13 -8.17 11.16
CA HIS A 29 -1.23 -9.04 12.33
C HIS A 29 0.10 -9.26 13.07
N PHE A 30 1.24 -8.93 12.45
CA PHE A 30 2.54 -8.94 13.11
C PHE A 30 2.78 -7.69 13.97
N TYR A 31 2.02 -6.61 13.76
CA TYR A 31 2.22 -5.30 14.37
C TYR A 31 1.07 -4.94 15.31
N ASP A 32 0.96 -5.69 16.40
CA ASP A 32 -0.03 -5.46 17.45
C ASP A 32 0.57 -4.60 18.57
N GLU A 33 0.12 -3.36 18.65
CA GLU A 33 0.62 -2.34 19.58
C GLU A 33 0.45 -2.71 21.07
N SER A 34 -0.36 -3.73 21.40
CA SER A 34 -0.61 -4.16 22.77
C SER A 34 0.49 -5.04 23.38
N LYS A 35 1.47 -5.46 22.57
CA LYS A 35 2.59 -6.33 22.98
C LYS A 35 3.92 -5.84 22.40
N PRO A 36 5.06 -6.28 22.95
CA PRO A 36 6.36 -6.07 22.31
C PRO A 36 6.37 -6.61 20.88
N PHE A 37 7.11 -5.94 20.01
CA PHE A 37 7.32 -6.37 18.64
C PHE A 37 8.48 -7.37 18.58
N THR A 38 8.30 -8.47 17.86
CA THR A 38 9.38 -9.41 17.56
C THR A 38 9.72 -9.25 16.09
N CYS A 39 10.99 -8.99 15.78
CA CYS A 39 11.47 -8.91 14.40
C CYS A 39 11.02 -10.14 13.62
N LEU A 40 10.65 -9.99 12.35
CA LEU A 40 10.05 -11.08 11.58
C LEU A 40 11.04 -12.22 11.30
N ASP A 41 12.34 -11.94 11.31
CA ASP A 41 13.43 -12.91 11.30
C ASP A 41 13.74 -13.56 12.66
N GLY A 42 13.09 -13.09 13.73
CA GLY A 42 13.29 -13.55 15.11
C GLY A 42 14.60 -13.08 15.76
N SER A 43 15.30 -12.10 15.18
CA SER A 43 16.60 -11.63 15.67
C SER A 43 16.54 -10.91 17.02
N ALA A 44 15.45 -10.19 17.30
CA ALA A 44 15.22 -9.48 18.55
C ALA A 44 13.72 -9.36 18.88
N THR A 45 13.42 -9.01 20.14
CA THR A 45 12.11 -8.55 20.59
C THR A 45 12.30 -7.20 21.26
N ILE A 46 11.60 -6.19 20.76
CA ILE A 46 11.73 -4.79 21.12
C ILE A 46 10.40 -4.22 21.66
N PRO A 47 10.44 -3.17 22.49
CA PRO A 47 9.26 -2.36 22.80
C PRO A 47 8.56 -1.87 21.52
N PHE A 48 7.23 -1.82 21.49
CA PHE A 48 6.49 -1.45 20.27
C PHE A 48 6.70 0.02 19.87
N ASP A 49 7.07 0.88 20.81
CA ASP A 49 7.45 2.28 20.56
C ASP A 49 8.74 2.44 19.76
N GLN A 50 9.51 1.36 19.56
CA GLN A 50 10.64 1.29 18.63
C GLN A 50 10.23 0.90 17.20
N VAL A 51 8.94 0.68 16.94
CA VAL A 51 8.45 0.46 15.56
C VAL A 51 8.21 1.82 14.90
N ASN A 52 8.90 2.10 13.79
CA ASN A 52 8.92 3.38 13.09
C ASN A 52 9.43 4.53 13.96
N ASP A 53 10.48 4.30 14.74
CA ASP A 53 11.12 5.32 15.58
C ASP A 53 12.31 6.02 14.90
N ASP A 54 12.54 5.71 13.62
CA ASP A 54 13.65 6.21 12.78
C ASP A 54 15.03 5.69 13.23
N TYR A 55 15.06 4.54 13.92
CA TYR A 55 16.26 3.79 14.27
C TYR A 55 16.12 2.31 13.87
N CYS A 56 17.21 1.69 13.41
CA CYS A 56 17.17 0.31 12.91
C CYS A 56 17.66 -0.69 13.98
N ASP A 57 16.72 -1.33 14.67
CA ASP A 57 16.91 -2.35 15.69
C ASP A 57 16.85 -3.78 15.14
N CYS A 58 16.02 -4.06 14.13
CA CYS A 58 15.90 -5.40 13.55
C CYS A 58 16.89 -5.61 12.39
N LYS A 59 17.52 -6.81 12.34
CA LYS A 59 18.43 -7.17 11.23
C LYS A 59 17.73 -7.29 9.88
N ASP A 60 16.45 -7.64 9.89
CA ASP A 60 15.61 -7.71 8.68
C ASP A 60 14.91 -6.38 8.34
N GLY A 61 15.08 -5.36 9.18
CA GLY A 61 14.45 -4.04 9.05
C GLY A 61 12.94 -4.04 9.22
N SER A 62 12.37 -5.05 9.87
CA SER A 62 10.93 -5.18 10.07
C SER A 62 10.34 -4.25 11.14
N ASP A 63 11.17 -3.64 11.97
CA ASP A 63 10.81 -2.57 12.90
C ASP A 63 10.55 -1.22 12.20
N GLU A 64 11.17 -0.97 11.05
CA GLU A 64 11.10 0.30 10.32
C GLU A 64 10.39 0.21 8.96
N PRO A 65 9.12 -0.29 8.89
CA PRO A 65 8.40 -0.41 7.62
C PRO A 65 7.98 0.94 7.01
N GLY A 66 7.92 1.99 7.82
CA GLY A 66 7.37 3.31 7.51
C GLY A 66 8.41 4.45 7.46
N THR A 67 9.70 4.15 7.66
CA THR A 67 10.81 5.11 7.66
C THR A 67 11.93 4.67 6.70
N ALA A 68 13.01 5.45 6.64
CA ALA A 68 14.20 5.13 5.85
C ALA A 68 15.36 4.53 6.68
N ALA A 69 15.14 4.24 7.96
CA ALA A 69 16.22 3.95 8.92
C ALA A 69 16.96 2.63 8.65
N CYS A 70 16.27 1.61 8.13
CA CYS A 70 16.88 0.31 7.83
C CYS A 70 17.31 0.18 6.36
N PRO A 71 18.56 -0.23 6.05
CA PRO A 71 19.10 -0.28 4.69
C PRO A 71 18.50 -1.38 3.80
N ASN A 72 17.94 -2.42 4.41
CA ASN A 72 17.24 -3.53 3.78
C ASN A 72 15.72 -3.47 4.00
N GLY A 73 15.21 -2.35 4.54
CA GLY A 73 13.80 -2.11 4.76
C GLY A 73 13.00 -1.97 3.45
N SER A 74 11.68 -2.09 3.57
CA SER A 74 10.76 -2.00 2.45
C SER A 74 9.47 -1.32 2.90
N PHE A 75 9.03 -0.33 2.12
CA PHE A 75 7.85 0.46 2.40
C PHE A 75 6.68 0.05 1.51
N HIS A 76 5.53 -0.24 2.09
CA HIS A 76 4.33 -0.61 1.35
C HIS A 76 3.46 0.62 0.99
N CYS A 77 3.48 0.99 -0.29
CA CYS A 77 2.48 1.88 -0.88
C CYS A 77 1.13 1.15 -0.97
N THR A 78 0.09 1.67 -0.33
CA THR A 78 -1.24 1.04 -0.40
C THR A 78 -1.89 1.25 -1.76
N ASN A 79 -1.61 2.39 -2.39
CA ASN A 79 -2.04 2.77 -3.72
C ASN A 79 -3.55 2.55 -3.94
N THR A 80 -4.38 2.96 -2.99
CA THR A 80 -5.84 2.75 -3.03
C THR A 80 -6.43 3.23 -4.36
N GLY A 81 -7.16 2.35 -5.05
CA GLY A 81 -7.67 2.60 -6.40
C GLY A 81 -6.73 2.15 -7.54
N TYR A 82 -5.57 1.60 -7.20
CA TYR A 82 -4.59 1.00 -8.09
C TYR A 82 -3.94 -0.26 -7.48
N LYS A 83 -2.80 -0.70 -8.02
CA LYS A 83 -2.04 -1.85 -7.51
C LYS A 83 -1.10 -1.43 -6.37
N PRO A 84 -1.05 -2.17 -5.25
CA PRO A 84 -0.09 -1.93 -4.19
C PRO A 84 1.33 -2.10 -4.72
N LEU A 85 2.29 -1.43 -4.09
CA LEU A 85 3.69 -1.44 -4.49
C LEU A 85 4.56 -1.47 -3.23
N TYR A 86 5.65 -2.23 -3.29
CA TYR A 86 6.73 -2.09 -2.32
C TYR A 86 7.85 -1.28 -2.95
N ILE A 87 8.36 -0.30 -2.21
CA ILE A 87 9.55 0.47 -2.58
C ILE A 87 10.64 0.22 -1.52
N PRO A 88 11.92 0.35 -1.88
CA PRO A 88 12.99 0.32 -0.89
C PRO A 88 12.83 1.44 0.15
N SER A 89 13.18 1.17 1.41
CA SER A 89 13.08 2.14 2.52
C SER A 89 13.83 3.45 2.27
N ASN A 90 14.95 3.40 1.53
CA ASN A 90 15.73 4.60 1.20
C ASN A 90 15.04 5.61 0.28
N ARG A 91 13.83 5.28 -0.21
CA ARG A 91 12.95 6.19 -0.96
C ARG A 91 11.87 6.83 -0.11
N VAL A 92 11.85 6.55 1.19
CA VAL A 92 10.90 7.17 2.11
C VAL A 92 11.47 8.53 2.53
N ASN A 93 10.72 9.59 2.26
CA ASN A 93 11.11 10.98 2.51
C ASN A 93 12.41 11.41 1.80
N ASP A 94 12.70 10.88 0.62
CA ASP A 94 13.90 11.23 -0.15
C ASP A 94 13.70 12.46 -1.05
N GLY A 95 12.48 13.02 -1.08
CA GLY A 95 12.07 14.15 -1.91
C GLY A 95 11.51 13.74 -3.27
N VAL A 96 11.34 12.45 -3.55
CA VAL A 96 10.83 11.91 -4.82
C VAL A 96 9.51 11.17 -4.58
N CYS A 97 8.49 11.46 -5.40
CA CYS A 97 7.20 10.77 -5.32
C CYS A 97 7.23 9.43 -6.07
N ASP A 98 7.53 8.33 -5.37
CA ASP A 98 7.55 6.96 -5.90
C ASP A 98 6.18 6.28 -5.81
N CYS A 99 5.49 6.38 -4.67
CA CYS A 99 4.15 5.84 -4.52
C CYS A 99 3.14 6.68 -5.32
N CYS A 100 2.17 6.05 -6.01
CA CYS A 100 1.14 6.84 -6.70
C CYS A 100 0.20 7.54 -5.72
N ASP A 101 0.13 7.07 -4.48
CA ASP A 101 -0.67 7.69 -3.42
C ASP A 101 0.12 8.75 -2.64
N GLY A 102 1.41 8.94 -2.95
CA GLY A 102 2.31 9.92 -2.33
C GLY A 102 2.61 9.66 -0.86
N THR A 103 2.34 8.44 -0.36
CA THR A 103 2.43 8.13 1.08
C THR A 103 3.85 7.94 1.60
N ASP A 104 4.81 7.79 0.70
CA ASP A 104 6.25 7.74 0.89
C ASP A 104 6.84 9.09 1.34
N GLU A 105 6.31 10.21 0.84
CA GLU A 105 6.82 11.56 1.10
C GLU A 105 5.95 12.32 2.10
N TYR A 106 5.96 11.88 3.37
CA TYR A 106 5.13 12.47 4.42
C TYR A 106 5.83 13.53 5.28
N ASN A 107 7.16 13.60 5.23
CA ASN A 107 7.99 14.52 6.03
C ASN A 107 9.21 15.09 5.26
N SER A 108 9.29 14.95 3.95
CA SER A 108 10.39 15.53 3.14
C SER A 108 10.20 17.01 2.79
N GLY A 109 9.00 17.56 3.01
CA GLY A 109 8.61 18.91 2.56
C GLY A 109 8.12 18.97 1.11
N VAL A 110 8.14 17.84 0.39
CA VAL A 110 7.52 17.70 -0.93
C VAL A 110 6.06 17.32 -0.78
N ILE A 111 5.19 17.85 -1.67
CA ILE A 111 3.77 17.49 -1.71
C ILE A 111 3.54 16.59 -2.92
N CYS A 112 3.27 15.31 -2.67
CA CYS A 112 2.96 14.33 -3.71
C CYS A 112 1.46 14.22 -3.96
N GLU A 113 1.03 14.37 -5.21
CA GLU A 113 -0.37 14.21 -5.62
C GLU A 113 -0.76 12.74 -5.76
N ASN A 114 -1.97 12.38 -5.32
CA ASN A 114 -2.49 11.04 -5.51
C ASN A 114 -2.95 10.81 -6.97
N THR A 115 -2.16 10.04 -7.72
CA THR A 115 -2.39 9.71 -9.14
C THR A 115 -2.91 8.28 -9.35
N CYS A 116 -3.18 7.53 -8.28
CA CYS A 116 -3.51 6.10 -8.36
C CYS A 116 -4.76 5.82 -9.21
N LYS A 117 -5.84 6.57 -9.00
CA LYS A 117 -7.09 6.35 -9.73
C LYS A 117 -6.92 6.54 -11.25
N GLU A 118 -6.12 7.53 -11.66
CA GLU A 118 -5.85 7.79 -13.07
C GLU A 118 -4.95 6.71 -13.66
N LYS A 119 -3.84 6.36 -12.99
CA LYS A 119 -2.95 5.26 -13.41
C LYS A 119 -3.73 3.94 -13.57
N GLY A 120 -4.60 3.63 -12.61
CA GLY A 120 -5.46 2.45 -12.66
C GLY A 120 -6.48 2.48 -13.80
N ARG A 121 -7.05 3.64 -14.13
CA ARG A 121 -7.92 3.78 -15.31
C ARG A 121 -7.13 3.50 -16.60
N LYS A 122 -5.98 4.17 -16.78
CA LYS A 122 -5.14 4.04 -17.97
C LYS A 122 -4.66 2.60 -18.19
N GLU A 123 -4.23 1.90 -17.15
CA GLU A 123 -3.79 0.50 -17.27
C GLU A 123 -4.95 -0.43 -17.67
N ARG A 124 -6.15 -0.25 -17.09
CA ARG A 124 -7.33 -1.05 -17.48
C ARG A 124 -7.72 -0.83 -18.94
N GLU A 125 -7.73 0.41 -19.41
CA GLU A 125 -8.02 0.75 -20.81
C GLU A 125 -6.99 0.10 -21.75
N SER A 126 -5.70 0.18 -21.43
CA SER A 126 -4.63 -0.43 -22.21
C SER A 126 -4.73 -1.96 -22.27
N LEU A 127 -5.04 -2.61 -21.13
CA LEU A 127 -5.22 -4.06 -21.07
C LEU A 127 -6.43 -4.53 -21.88
N GLN A 128 -7.52 -3.77 -21.89
CA GLN A 128 -8.69 -4.08 -22.72
C GLN A 128 -8.35 -4.00 -24.21
N GLN A 129 -7.66 -2.96 -24.64
CA GLN A 129 -7.20 -2.82 -26.04
C GLN A 129 -6.27 -3.97 -26.43
N MET A 130 -5.30 -4.33 -25.57
CA MET A 130 -4.40 -5.45 -25.82
C MET A 130 -5.14 -6.79 -25.89
N ALA A 131 -6.15 -6.99 -25.05
CA ALA A 131 -6.96 -8.21 -25.07
C ALA A 131 -7.78 -8.34 -26.36
N GLU A 132 -8.30 -7.24 -26.89
CA GLU A 132 -9.02 -7.21 -28.17
C GLU A 132 -8.09 -7.57 -29.35
N VAL A 133 -6.94 -6.91 -29.45
CA VAL A 133 -5.93 -7.20 -30.49
C VAL A 133 -5.47 -8.67 -30.40
N THR A 134 -5.22 -9.16 -29.19
CA THR A 134 -4.81 -10.54 -28.94
C THR A 134 -5.90 -11.53 -29.39
N ARG A 135 -7.17 -11.23 -29.09
CA ARG A 135 -8.31 -12.05 -29.50
C ARG A 135 -8.46 -12.14 -31.02
N GLU A 136 -8.33 -11.03 -31.72
CA GLU A 136 -8.38 -11.01 -33.19
C GLU A 136 -7.20 -11.78 -33.79
N GLY A 137 -5.99 -11.63 -33.22
CA GLY A 137 -4.83 -12.43 -33.60
C GLY A 137 -5.06 -13.93 -33.44
N PHE A 138 -5.63 -14.37 -32.31
CA PHE A 138 -5.99 -15.77 -32.10
C PHE A 138 -7.06 -16.28 -33.08
N ARG A 139 -8.02 -15.43 -33.46
CA ARG A 139 -9.06 -15.77 -34.43
C ARG A 139 -8.48 -16.02 -35.83
N LEU A 140 -7.58 -15.15 -36.29
CA LEU A 140 -6.89 -15.33 -37.57
C LEU A 140 -6.02 -16.59 -37.58
N LYS A 141 -5.29 -16.87 -36.49
CA LYS A 141 -4.46 -18.08 -36.37
C LYS A 141 -5.26 -19.39 -36.51
N LYS A 142 -6.53 -19.42 -36.11
CA LYS A 142 -7.39 -20.61 -36.23
C LYS A 142 -7.92 -20.85 -37.66
N ILE A 143 -7.87 -19.82 -38.50
CA ILE A 143 -8.36 -19.88 -39.89
C ILE A 143 -7.23 -20.31 -40.85
N LEU A 144 -5.97 -20.09 -40.44
CA LEU A 144 -4.77 -20.61 -41.09
C LEU A 144 -4.49 -22.06 -40.66
#